data_AF-A0A0V0UFF2-F1
#
_entry.id   AF-A0A0V0UFF2-F1
#
_cell.length_a   1.000
_cell.length_b   1.000
_cell.length_c   1.000
_cell.angle_alpha   90.00
_cell.angle_beta   90.00
_cell.angle_gamma   90.00
#
_symmetry.space_group_name_H-M   'P 1'
#
loop_
_entity.id
_entity.type
_entity.pdbx_description
1 polymer ?
#
loop_
_entity_poly.entity_id
_entity_poly.type
_entity_poly.pdbx_seq_one_letter_code
_entity_poly.pdbx_strand_id
1 'polypeptide(L)'
;MNDIFVNWLLFAAAIATLCVSIVTKYSTYCAALNERPCGTQESSFCLLLIVGVASRTSRNLITSLLGVVVRFRCGHDADADVKEMLSLVAVVPADSDMLAFLWTSSVDREPDVYVNQRHVFGATCSPAVANFALREAAKRKDAAIAQIVKEAFYMDDLYWSDDNEDVVIERSQELKTAFREACFELSKWVSNSRNVIETWPMEERAFVVKELAGMGNSQLPKVKALGVTWDCEQDSLTFACRRRGEKAKTLSEVLSILTSVFDPLGIVGPCVLKEEWEARWQQWAGDVKVVATVSIPRWYGLDRGKPSTMHVFVDAATVGYGSVAYLAQGRTTAFVAAKSRVVNPLMTTTIPRLELQAFIVGVRLTDTLLKELENRLVIGRVTVSWYCTGSAAMNIRYLPFVSNRLREINETLQSCRFKDRHVEVRYVPSKENPADLISRGMDAAGLIKRFDFWTTGPKFLKKEEEWPETKVKPPDNDLELRPKALAFLVGSNSADADKCSTVAEFLKQRLGIDTLNCEDFDREEKKIIKETQMGDFGAEISACNKVSGRSHIPRSGTLQRKQIFLDETGSLGLL
;
A
#
# COMPACT_ATOMS: atom_id res chain seq x y z
N MET A 1 -32.10 11.20 6.42
CA MET A 1 -31.70 9.85 5.96
C MET A 1 -31.42 9.81 4.46
N ASN A 2 -32.17 10.54 3.61
CA ASN A 2 -31.90 10.61 2.16
C ASN A 2 -30.68 11.45 1.78
N ASP A 3 -30.33 12.51 2.53
CA ASP A 3 -29.17 13.36 2.19
C ASP A 3 -27.82 12.66 2.38
N ILE A 4 -27.70 11.76 3.37
CA ILE A 4 -26.46 11.01 3.61
C ILE A 4 -26.21 10.00 2.48
N PHE A 5 -27.26 9.40 1.93
CA PHE A 5 -27.16 8.44 0.83
C PHE A 5 -26.76 9.13 -0.48
N VAL A 6 -27.33 10.31 -0.76
CA VAL A 6 -26.95 11.13 -1.90
C VAL A 6 -25.52 11.65 -1.75
N ASN A 7 -25.10 12.06 -0.55
CA ASN A 7 -23.74 12.54 -0.29
C ASN A 7 -22.69 11.43 -0.38
N TRP A 8 -23.01 10.19 -0.01
CA TRP A 8 -22.11 9.04 -0.20
C TRP A 8 -21.96 8.64 -1.67
N LEU A 9 -23.05 8.69 -2.44
CA LEU A 9 -23.02 8.51 -3.89
C LEU A 9 -22.21 9.63 -4.56
N LEU A 10 -22.31 10.87 -4.09
CA LEU A 10 -21.50 12.00 -4.56
C LEU A 10 -20.03 11.86 -4.16
N PHE A 11 -19.71 11.29 -3.00
CA PHE A 11 -18.33 11.02 -2.57
C PHE A 11 -17.68 9.87 -3.36
N ALA A 12 -18.41 8.77 -3.56
CA ALA A 12 -17.97 7.67 -4.41
C ALA A 12 -17.85 8.12 -5.87
N ALA A 13 -18.79 8.94 -6.36
CA ALA A 13 -18.72 9.58 -7.66
C ALA A 13 -17.58 10.60 -7.73
N ALA A 14 -17.26 11.32 -6.67
CA ALA A 14 -16.13 12.26 -6.63
C ALA A 14 -14.80 11.53 -6.63
N ILE A 15 -14.67 10.37 -5.97
CA ILE A 15 -13.49 9.48 -6.05
C ILE A 15 -13.39 8.83 -7.44
N ALA A 16 -14.50 8.38 -8.01
CA ALA A 16 -14.53 7.88 -9.38
C ALA A 16 -14.19 8.99 -10.38
N THR A 17 -14.67 10.21 -10.15
CA THR A 17 -14.33 11.42 -10.91
C THR A 17 -12.92 11.90 -10.61
N LEU A 18 -12.31 11.53 -9.48
CA LEU A 18 -10.90 11.72 -9.13
C LEU A 18 -10.03 10.77 -9.95
N CYS A 19 -10.40 9.49 -10.03
CA CYS A 19 -9.75 8.49 -10.86
C CYS A 19 -9.89 8.85 -12.34
N VAL A 20 -11.09 9.26 -12.76
CA VAL A 20 -11.34 9.76 -14.11
C VAL A 20 -10.58 11.05 -14.33
N SER A 21 -10.64 12.08 -13.48
CA SER A 21 -9.90 13.34 -13.62
C SER A 21 -8.39 13.21 -13.48
N ILE A 22 -7.85 12.18 -12.83
CA ILE A 22 -6.42 11.86 -12.87
C ILE A 22 -6.08 11.34 -14.27
N VAL A 23 -6.92 10.46 -14.83
CA VAL A 23 -6.84 10.03 -16.24
C VAL A 23 -7.09 11.22 -17.18
N THR A 24 -7.99 12.15 -16.85
CA THR A 24 -8.34 13.32 -17.68
C THR A 24 -7.37 14.48 -17.53
N LYS A 25 -6.66 14.66 -16.39
CA LYS A 25 -5.56 15.63 -16.24
C LYS A 25 -4.32 15.20 -16.99
N TYR A 26 -4.05 13.89 -17.05
CA TYR A 26 -3.12 13.34 -18.04
C TYR A 26 -3.62 13.60 -19.46
N SER A 27 -4.93 13.49 -19.71
CA SER A 27 -5.55 13.86 -21.00
C SER A 27 -5.56 15.36 -21.30
N THR A 28 -5.50 16.27 -20.33
CA THR A 28 -5.50 17.72 -20.60
C THR A 28 -4.11 18.22 -20.98
N TYR A 29 -3.05 17.49 -20.61
CA TYR A 29 -1.72 17.69 -21.21
C TYR A 29 -1.72 17.24 -22.68
N CYS A 30 -2.61 16.32 -23.08
CA CYS A 30 -2.78 15.90 -24.47
C CYS A 30 -3.49 16.94 -25.37
N ALA A 31 -4.08 18.01 -24.82
CA ALA A 31 -4.71 19.07 -25.62
C ALA A 31 -3.70 20.06 -26.23
N ALA A 32 -2.42 20.02 -25.83
CA ALA A 32 -1.40 20.91 -26.40
C ALA A 32 -0.85 20.42 -27.76
N LEU A 33 -1.15 19.19 -28.17
CA LEU A 33 -0.70 18.65 -29.46
C LEU A 33 -1.82 18.26 -30.42
N ASN A 34 -3.09 18.40 -30.06
CA ASN A 34 -4.20 18.39 -31.01
C ASN A 34 -5.38 19.22 -30.49
N GLU A 35 -5.52 20.40 -31.11
CA GLU A 35 -6.69 21.28 -31.20
C GLU A 35 -7.22 22.03 -29.96
N ARG A 36 -7.63 23.29 -30.23
CA ARG A 36 -8.30 24.23 -29.32
C ARG A 36 -9.67 23.67 -28.91
N PRO A 37 -10.20 24.03 -27.72
CA PRO A 37 -11.44 23.45 -27.21
C PRO A 37 -12.65 23.88 -28.04
N CYS A 38 -13.22 22.95 -28.79
CA CYS A 38 -14.61 23.02 -29.25
C CYS A 38 -15.52 22.26 -28.26
N GLY A 39 -16.80 22.61 -28.25
CA GLY A 39 -17.76 22.34 -27.18
C GLY A 39 -17.91 20.89 -26.70
N THR A 40 -18.39 20.81 -25.46
CA THR A 40 -18.45 19.73 -24.46
C THR A 40 -19.18 18.43 -24.80
N GLN A 41 -19.39 18.06 -26.07
CA GLN A 41 -20.09 16.81 -26.42
C GLN A 41 -19.34 15.90 -27.40
N GLU A 42 -18.54 16.44 -28.32
CA GLU A 42 -17.87 15.62 -29.35
C GLU A 42 -16.56 15.00 -28.85
N SER A 43 -15.83 15.66 -27.95
CA SER A 43 -14.60 15.11 -27.35
C SER A 43 -14.84 13.84 -26.53
N SER A 44 -16.05 13.68 -25.98
CA SER A 44 -16.46 12.47 -25.24
C SER A 44 -16.74 11.28 -26.15
N PHE A 45 -17.12 11.51 -27.40
CA PHE A 45 -17.40 10.46 -28.38
C PHE A 45 -16.12 9.83 -28.95
N CYS A 46 -15.10 10.64 -29.25
CA CYS A 46 -13.79 10.13 -29.68
C CYS A 46 -13.07 9.32 -28.59
N LEU A 47 -13.22 9.70 -27.31
CA LEU A 47 -12.64 8.96 -26.18
C LEU A 47 -13.32 7.60 -25.96
N LEU A 48 -14.64 7.49 -26.21
CA LEU A 48 -15.40 6.26 -25.99
C LEU A 48 -15.06 5.14 -27.00
N LEU A 49 -14.71 5.50 -28.23
CA LEU A 49 -14.34 4.54 -29.28
C LEU A 49 -12.98 3.87 -29.01
N ILE A 50 -12.03 4.60 -28.42
CA ILE A 50 -10.70 4.06 -28.06
C ILE A 50 -10.77 3.09 -26.87
N VAL A 51 -11.73 3.27 -25.96
CA VAL A 51 -11.88 2.43 -24.76
C VAL A 51 -12.56 1.08 -25.06
N GLY A 52 -13.36 0.99 -26.12
CA GLY A 52 -14.21 -0.18 -26.40
C GLY A 52 -13.51 -1.42 -26.96
N VAL A 53 -12.33 -1.30 -27.61
CA VAL A 53 -11.80 -2.38 -28.45
C VAL A 53 -10.66 -3.18 -27.81
N ALA A 54 -10.01 -2.69 -26.74
CA ALA A 54 -8.83 -3.33 -26.14
C ALA A 54 -9.11 -4.22 -24.91
N SER A 55 -10.27 -4.89 -24.84
CA SER A 55 -10.66 -5.76 -23.70
C SER A 55 -10.09 -7.19 -23.76
N ARG A 56 -8.81 -7.32 -24.13
CA ARG A 56 -7.98 -8.48 -23.74
C ARG A 56 -6.88 -7.93 -22.84
N THR A 57 -7.22 -7.71 -21.58
CA THR A 57 -6.34 -7.15 -20.54
C THR A 57 -5.01 -7.89 -20.50
N SER A 58 -3.97 -7.32 -21.11
CA SER A 58 -2.58 -7.71 -20.89
C SER A 58 -2.24 -7.54 -19.40
N ARG A 59 -1.35 -8.38 -18.86
CA ARG A 59 -0.85 -8.22 -17.47
C ARG A 59 -0.41 -6.78 -17.24
N ASN A 60 -0.82 -6.17 -16.13
CA ASN A 60 -0.35 -4.83 -15.77
C ASN A 60 1.16 -4.88 -15.48
N LEU A 61 1.96 -4.29 -16.37
CA LEU A 61 3.42 -4.26 -16.26
C LEU A 61 3.93 -3.00 -15.57
N ILE A 62 3.05 -2.07 -15.20
CA ILE A 62 3.43 -0.82 -14.54
C ILE A 62 4.04 -1.12 -13.16
N THR A 63 5.21 -0.53 -12.90
CA THR A 63 5.92 -0.66 -11.63
C THR A 63 5.12 -0.01 -10.50
N SER A 64 5.20 -0.57 -9.29
CA SER A 64 4.58 0.04 -8.11
C SER A 64 5.13 1.44 -7.88
N LEU A 65 4.27 2.45 -7.92
CA LEU A 65 4.63 3.85 -7.67
C LEU A 65 5.32 4.03 -6.31
N LEU A 66 4.73 3.44 -5.25
CA LEU A 66 5.33 3.44 -3.92
C LEU A 66 6.72 2.80 -3.94
N GLY A 67 6.87 1.70 -4.69
CA GLY A 67 8.12 0.99 -4.82
C GLY A 67 9.22 1.83 -5.46
N VAL A 68 8.91 2.52 -6.55
CA VAL A 68 9.85 3.42 -7.23
C VAL A 68 10.27 4.55 -6.28
N VAL A 69 9.31 5.23 -5.64
CA VAL A 69 9.61 6.34 -4.72
C VAL A 69 10.43 5.87 -3.50
N VAL A 70 10.15 4.69 -2.94
CA VAL A 70 10.91 4.15 -1.80
C VAL A 70 12.35 3.77 -2.20
N ARG A 71 12.55 3.18 -3.39
CA ARG A 71 13.91 2.89 -3.89
C ARG A 71 14.70 4.13 -4.26
N PHE A 72 14.03 5.12 -4.86
CA PHE A 72 14.60 6.41 -5.23
C PHE A 72 15.19 7.17 -4.03
N ARG A 73 14.95 6.71 -2.80
CA ARG A 73 15.43 7.32 -1.55
C ARG A 73 16.70 6.66 -1.01
N CYS A 74 17.41 5.89 -1.83
CA CYS A 74 18.55 5.06 -1.43
C CYS A 74 19.92 5.55 -1.96
N GLY A 75 20.23 6.85 -1.84
CA GLY A 75 21.57 7.38 -2.14
C GLY A 75 21.56 8.47 -3.21
N HIS A 76 22.68 8.70 -3.88
CA HIS A 76 22.78 9.56 -5.06
C HIS A 76 21.85 9.09 -6.17
N ASP A 77 21.35 10.00 -6.99
CA ASP A 77 20.33 9.66 -7.97
C ASP A 77 20.68 10.05 -9.40
N ALA A 78 19.96 9.43 -10.34
CA ALA A 78 19.90 9.84 -11.73
C ALA A 78 18.46 9.69 -12.23
N ASP A 79 17.86 10.84 -12.53
CA ASP A 79 16.50 10.96 -13.02
C ASP A 79 16.51 11.37 -14.49
N ALA A 80 15.66 10.72 -15.29
CA ALA A 80 15.53 11.00 -16.72
C ALA A 80 14.14 10.64 -17.23
N ASP A 81 13.89 10.95 -18.49
CA ASP A 81 12.65 10.71 -19.21
C ASP A 81 12.93 10.04 -20.55
N VAL A 82 12.12 9.06 -20.92
CA VAL A 82 12.14 8.47 -22.26
C VAL A 82 11.38 9.37 -23.22
N LYS A 83 12.13 10.03 -24.10
CA LYS A 83 11.57 10.96 -25.08
C LYS A 83 10.55 10.26 -25.97
N GLU A 84 9.32 10.78 -25.97
CA GLU A 84 8.22 10.35 -26.84
C GLU A 84 8.01 8.81 -26.81
N MET A 85 8.15 8.21 -25.63
CA MET A 85 8.18 6.75 -25.43
C MET A 85 7.14 5.97 -26.24
N LEU A 86 5.88 6.41 -26.25
CA LEU A 86 4.79 5.71 -26.94
C LEU A 86 4.96 5.73 -28.46
N SER A 87 5.36 6.87 -29.02
CA SER A 87 5.57 7.07 -30.45
C SER A 87 6.69 6.20 -31.02
N LEU A 88 7.59 5.70 -30.18
CA LEU A 88 8.69 4.83 -30.58
C LEU A 88 8.24 3.37 -30.80
N VAL A 89 7.09 2.97 -30.25
CA VAL A 89 6.62 1.57 -30.30
C VAL A 89 5.61 1.39 -31.43
N ALA A 90 5.93 0.51 -32.38
CA ALA A 90 5.06 0.18 -33.50
C ALA A 90 3.84 -0.63 -33.07
N VAL A 91 2.71 -0.33 -33.68
CA VAL A 91 1.48 -1.12 -33.58
C VAL A 91 1.51 -2.15 -34.70
N VAL A 92 1.08 -3.37 -34.39
CA VAL A 92 1.03 -4.44 -35.39
C VAL A 92 0.00 -4.06 -36.46
N PRO A 93 0.30 -4.24 -37.77
CA PRO A 93 -0.63 -3.84 -38.84
C PRO A 93 -2.04 -4.44 -38.73
N ALA A 94 -2.19 -5.60 -38.09
CA ALA A 94 -3.49 -6.22 -37.85
C ALA A 94 -4.38 -5.43 -36.86
N ASP A 95 -3.77 -4.61 -36.00
CA ASP A 95 -4.45 -3.85 -34.95
C ASP A 95 -4.46 -2.34 -35.25
N SER A 96 -3.75 -1.86 -36.28
CA SER A 96 -3.56 -0.43 -36.52
C SER A 96 -4.87 0.32 -36.81
N ASP A 97 -5.82 -0.34 -37.47
CA ASP A 97 -7.12 0.26 -37.83
C ASP A 97 -7.92 0.68 -36.59
N MET A 98 -7.64 0.09 -35.41
CA MET A 98 -8.25 0.50 -34.14
C MET A 98 -7.78 1.88 -33.65
N LEU A 99 -6.69 2.40 -34.21
CA LEU A 99 -6.12 3.72 -33.91
C LEU A 99 -6.34 4.73 -35.04
N ALA A 100 -7.32 4.46 -35.92
CA ALA A 100 -7.76 5.39 -36.94
C ALA A 100 -8.43 6.62 -36.33
N PHE A 101 -8.20 7.78 -36.93
CA PHE A 101 -8.86 9.04 -36.57
C PHE A 101 -9.20 9.84 -37.83
N LEU A 102 -10.24 10.65 -37.72
CA LEU A 102 -10.68 11.56 -38.76
C LEU A 102 -9.99 12.90 -38.58
N TRP A 103 -9.49 13.48 -39.67
CA TRP A 103 -8.91 14.82 -39.66
C TRP A 103 -9.46 15.63 -40.83
N THR A 104 -9.81 16.89 -40.57
CA THR A 104 -10.20 17.82 -41.64
C THR A 104 -9.60 19.19 -41.37
N SER A 105 -9.22 19.90 -42.44
CA SER A 105 -8.81 21.30 -42.37
C SER A 105 -9.99 22.28 -42.35
N SER A 106 -11.22 21.79 -42.62
CA SER A 106 -12.44 22.59 -42.63
C SER A 106 -13.68 21.73 -42.35
N VAL A 107 -14.66 22.30 -41.64
CA VAL A 107 -15.95 21.65 -41.34
C VAL A 107 -16.81 21.38 -42.59
N ASP A 108 -16.55 22.10 -43.69
CA ASP A 108 -17.29 21.96 -44.95
C ASP A 108 -16.72 20.87 -45.87
N ARG A 109 -15.63 20.21 -45.46
CA ARG A 109 -14.95 19.16 -46.23
C ARG A 109 -15.10 17.82 -45.54
N GLU A 110 -15.31 16.77 -46.33
CA GLU A 110 -15.25 15.39 -45.85
C GLU A 110 -13.87 15.10 -45.20
N PRO A 111 -13.83 14.58 -43.97
CA PRO A 111 -12.57 14.36 -43.27
C PRO A 111 -11.77 13.21 -43.89
N ASP A 112 -10.45 13.39 -43.91
CA ASP A 112 -9.51 12.34 -44.26
C ASP A 112 -9.39 11.34 -43.09
N VAL A 113 -9.22 10.05 -43.43
CA VAL A 113 -8.94 9.00 -42.44
C VAL A 113 -7.43 8.82 -42.32
N TYR A 114 -6.89 9.04 -41.12
CA TYR A 114 -5.51 8.75 -40.78
C TYR A 114 -5.43 7.58 -39.81
N VAL A 115 -4.38 6.78 -39.89
CA VAL A 115 -4.14 5.63 -39.01
C VAL A 115 -2.82 5.78 -38.30
N ASN A 116 -2.83 5.78 -36.97
CA ASN A 116 -1.59 5.80 -36.20
C ASN A 116 -0.88 4.45 -36.31
N GLN A 117 0.36 4.46 -36.79
CA GLN A 117 1.22 3.27 -36.90
C GLN A 117 1.99 2.99 -35.60
N ARG A 118 1.89 3.89 -34.62
CA ARG A 118 2.61 3.87 -33.35
C ARG A 118 1.63 3.98 -32.19
N HIS A 119 2.06 3.53 -31.02
CA HIS A 119 1.22 3.63 -29.82
C HIS A 119 0.94 5.10 -29.48
N VAL A 120 -0.32 5.38 -29.15
CA VAL A 120 -0.80 6.73 -28.85
C VAL A 120 -1.11 6.92 -27.37
N PHE A 121 -1.13 8.17 -26.95
CA PHE A 121 -1.68 8.57 -25.65
C PHE A 121 -3.18 8.29 -25.59
N GLY A 122 -3.70 7.99 -24.39
CA GLY A 122 -5.12 7.71 -24.16
C GLY A 122 -5.56 6.27 -24.44
N ALA A 123 -4.82 5.51 -25.25
CA ALA A 123 -5.06 4.08 -25.41
C ALA A 123 -4.63 3.31 -24.16
N THR A 124 -5.55 2.52 -23.60
CA THR A 124 -5.36 1.82 -22.31
C THR A 124 -4.23 0.78 -22.34
N CYS A 125 -3.96 0.19 -23.50
CA CYS A 125 -2.89 -0.79 -23.69
C CYS A 125 -1.50 -0.16 -23.89
N SER A 126 -1.42 1.08 -24.38
CA SER A 126 -0.15 1.73 -24.77
C SER A 126 0.89 1.75 -23.65
N PRO A 127 0.57 2.13 -22.39
CA PRO A 127 1.56 2.13 -21.32
C PRO A 127 2.14 0.73 -21.05
N ALA A 128 1.30 -0.31 -21.08
CA ALA A 128 1.74 -1.68 -20.80
C ALA A 128 2.67 -2.20 -21.92
N VAL A 129 2.32 -1.93 -23.19
CA VAL A 129 3.12 -2.35 -24.33
C VAL A 129 4.45 -1.58 -24.38
N ALA A 130 4.44 -0.28 -24.12
CA ALA A 130 5.67 0.51 -24.05
C ALA A 130 6.61 0.05 -22.94
N ASN A 131 6.09 -0.21 -21.73
CA ASN A 131 6.87 -0.78 -20.63
C ASN A 131 7.42 -2.18 -20.98
N PHE A 132 6.66 -2.99 -21.71
CA PHE A 132 7.14 -4.28 -22.19
C PHE A 132 8.33 -4.11 -23.14
N ALA A 133 8.21 -3.21 -24.14
CA ALA A 133 9.27 -2.93 -25.10
C ALA A 133 10.56 -2.44 -24.41
N LEU A 134 10.44 -1.51 -23.45
CA LEU A 134 11.58 -1.05 -22.64
C LEU A 134 12.26 -2.19 -21.87
N ARG A 135 11.47 -3.05 -21.22
CA ARG A 135 12.02 -4.19 -20.46
C ARG A 135 12.67 -5.21 -21.38
N GLU A 136 12.10 -5.51 -22.54
CA GLU A 136 12.70 -6.41 -23.51
C GLU A 136 13.99 -5.85 -24.13
N ALA A 137 14.05 -4.54 -24.36
CA ALA A 137 15.26 -3.86 -24.80
C ALA A 137 16.41 -4.06 -23.80
N ALA A 138 16.15 -3.81 -22.52
CA ALA A 138 17.15 -3.93 -21.45
C ALA A 138 17.59 -5.38 -21.20
N LYS A 139 16.66 -6.34 -21.22
CA LYS A 139 16.94 -7.77 -21.03
C LYS A 139 17.97 -8.33 -22.02
N ARG A 140 18.01 -7.80 -23.24
CA ARG A 140 18.93 -8.26 -24.30
C ARG A 140 20.36 -7.78 -24.10
N LYS A 141 20.60 -6.87 -23.16
CA LYS A 141 21.88 -6.21 -22.95
C LYS A 141 22.61 -6.76 -21.74
N ASP A 142 22.07 -6.50 -20.55
CA ASP A 142 22.70 -6.86 -19.29
C ASP A 142 21.66 -7.09 -18.19
N ALA A 143 21.95 -8.02 -17.27
CA ALA A 143 21.04 -8.39 -16.19
C ALA A 143 20.86 -7.27 -15.16
N ALA A 144 21.91 -6.50 -14.84
CA ALA A 144 21.83 -5.39 -13.90
C ALA A 144 21.02 -4.24 -14.52
N ILE A 145 21.25 -3.91 -15.79
CA ILE A 145 20.46 -2.90 -16.51
C ILE A 145 19.00 -3.31 -16.63
N ALA A 146 18.71 -4.57 -16.96
CA ALA A 146 17.35 -5.09 -17.00
C ALA A 146 16.65 -4.98 -15.63
N GLN A 147 17.39 -5.20 -14.54
CA GLN A 147 16.87 -5.04 -13.19
C GLN A 147 16.56 -3.58 -12.87
N ILE A 148 17.44 -2.63 -13.22
CA ILE A 148 17.18 -1.19 -13.05
C ILE A 148 15.92 -0.80 -13.82
N VAL A 149 15.77 -1.22 -15.08
CA VAL A 149 14.58 -0.88 -15.89
C VAL A 149 13.30 -1.42 -15.28
N LYS A 150 13.35 -2.61 -14.69
CA LYS A 150 12.20 -3.23 -14.02
C LYS A 150 11.78 -2.49 -12.75
N GLU A 151 12.73 -1.89 -12.04
CA GLU A 151 12.53 -1.32 -10.70
C GLU A 151 12.38 0.20 -10.66
N ALA A 152 13.02 0.91 -11.59
CA ALA A 152 13.23 2.36 -11.52
C ALA A 152 12.33 3.17 -12.46
N PHE A 153 11.73 2.53 -13.48
CA PHE A 153 10.79 3.21 -14.36
C PHE A 153 9.37 3.21 -13.80
N TYR A 154 8.73 4.36 -13.85
CA TYR A 154 7.29 4.51 -13.75
C TYR A 154 6.79 5.16 -15.04
N MET A 155 6.25 4.35 -15.95
CA MET A 155 5.95 4.78 -17.32
C MET A 155 7.22 5.23 -18.05
N ASP A 156 7.28 6.49 -18.47
CA ASP A 156 8.38 7.15 -19.20
C ASP A 156 9.45 7.72 -18.27
N ASP A 157 9.11 7.99 -17.01
CA ASP A 157 10.05 8.56 -16.04
C ASP A 157 10.95 7.49 -15.40
N LEU A 158 12.27 7.71 -15.43
CA LEU A 158 13.30 6.98 -14.72
C LEU A 158 13.60 7.67 -13.38
N TYR A 159 13.51 6.92 -12.27
CA TYR A 159 13.97 7.32 -10.95
C TYR A 159 14.87 6.26 -10.35
N TRP A 160 16.18 6.45 -10.46
CA TRP A 160 17.14 5.49 -9.97
C TRP A 160 18.13 6.13 -9.00
N SER A 161 18.54 5.35 -7.99
CA SER A 161 19.52 5.81 -7.01
C SER A 161 20.40 4.67 -6.51
N ASP A 162 21.61 5.03 -6.10
CA ASP A 162 22.59 4.15 -5.45
C ASP A 162 23.44 4.96 -4.45
N ASP A 163 24.01 4.31 -3.44
CA ASP A 163 24.81 4.97 -2.40
C ASP A 163 26.22 5.36 -2.89
N ASN A 164 26.66 4.83 -4.03
CA ASN A 164 27.91 5.20 -4.67
C ASN A 164 27.67 6.06 -5.92
N GLU A 165 28.15 7.31 -5.90
CA GLU A 165 28.06 8.26 -7.00
C GLU A 165 28.69 7.75 -8.31
N ASP A 166 29.83 7.04 -8.23
CA ASP A 166 30.52 6.51 -9.42
C ASP A 166 29.67 5.43 -10.11
N VAL A 167 28.99 4.59 -9.31
CA VAL A 167 28.06 3.57 -9.82
C VAL A 167 26.88 4.25 -10.50
N VAL A 168 26.40 5.38 -9.96
CA VAL A 168 25.33 6.15 -10.59
C VAL A 168 25.74 6.65 -11.97
N ILE A 169 26.94 7.20 -12.09
CA ILE A 169 27.50 7.68 -13.36
C ILE A 169 27.64 6.52 -14.36
N GLU A 170 28.31 5.43 -13.98
CA GLU A 170 28.54 4.26 -14.83
C GLU A 170 27.23 3.68 -15.38
N ARG A 171 26.28 3.36 -14.49
CA ARG A 171 25.01 2.74 -14.90
C ARG A 171 24.12 3.68 -15.70
N SER A 172 24.18 4.99 -15.47
CA SER A 172 23.45 5.96 -16.30
C SER A 172 23.94 5.94 -17.76
N GLN A 173 25.24 5.77 -17.98
CA GLN A 173 25.84 5.67 -19.32
C GLN A 173 25.52 4.33 -19.98
N GLU A 174 25.56 3.23 -19.22
CA GLU A 174 25.15 1.91 -19.70
C GLU A 174 23.66 1.88 -20.09
N LEU A 175 22.78 2.44 -19.25
CA LEU A 175 21.35 2.58 -19.54
C LEU A 175 21.13 3.35 -20.84
N LYS A 176 21.79 4.50 -20.99
CA LYS A 176 21.71 5.34 -22.18
C LYS A 176 22.16 4.59 -23.43
N THR A 177 23.24 3.81 -23.33
CA THR A 177 23.75 2.99 -24.44
C THR A 177 22.74 1.90 -24.82
N ALA A 178 22.27 1.14 -23.83
CA ALA A 178 21.28 0.08 -24.02
C ALA A 178 19.97 0.59 -24.66
N PHE A 179 19.51 1.78 -24.25
CA PHE A 179 18.29 2.38 -24.79
C PHE A 179 18.49 2.87 -26.22
N ARG A 180 19.63 3.53 -26.52
CA ARG A 180 19.94 3.99 -27.88
C ARG A 180 20.00 2.85 -28.88
N GLU A 181 20.59 1.72 -28.49
CA GLU A 181 20.65 0.52 -29.34
C GLU A 181 19.27 -0.10 -29.59
N ALA A 182 18.31 0.16 -28.71
CA ALA A 182 16.91 -0.22 -28.86
C ALA A 182 16.02 0.90 -29.43
N CYS A 183 16.64 1.95 -29.99
CA CYS A 183 15.97 3.13 -30.55
C CYS A 183 15.14 3.94 -29.54
N PHE A 184 15.43 3.83 -28.25
CA PHE A 184 14.93 4.71 -27.20
C PHE A 184 15.96 5.80 -26.88
N GLU A 185 15.48 7.00 -26.56
CA GLU A 185 16.33 8.13 -26.19
C GLU A 185 15.98 8.60 -24.77
N LEU A 186 16.94 8.46 -23.85
CA LEU A 186 16.85 9.05 -22.51
C LEU A 186 17.27 10.52 -22.57
N SER A 187 16.47 11.38 -21.96
CA SER A 187 16.65 12.83 -21.98
C SER A 187 16.17 13.45 -20.66
N LYS A 188 16.27 14.78 -20.56
CA LYS A 188 15.86 15.57 -19.39
C LYS A 188 16.55 15.13 -18.09
N TRP A 189 17.84 14.79 -18.18
CA TRP A 189 18.60 14.33 -17.03
C TRP A 189 18.65 15.37 -15.90
N VAL A 190 18.48 14.90 -14.67
CA VAL A 190 18.59 15.67 -13.43
C VAL A 190 19.11 14.77 -12.30
N SER A 191 19.78 15.35 -11.31
CA SER A 191 20.33 14.64 -10.15
C SER A 191 20.44 15.59 -8.94
N ASN A 192 20.54 15.06 -7.71
CA ASN A 192 21.03 15.82 -6.55
C ASN A 192 22.54 16.10 -6.59
N SER A 193 23.30 15.44 -7.47
CA SER A 193 24.74 15.60 -7.56
C SER A 193 25.17 16.36 -8.81
N ARG A 194 25.99 17.39 -8.57
CA ARG A 194 26.61 18.21 -9.63
C ARG A 194 27.58 17.39 -10.46
N ASN A 195 28.37 16.53 -9.82
CA ASN A 195 29.33 15.67 -10.49
C ASN A 195 28.60 14.76 -11.49
N VAL A 196 27.47 14.17 -11.07
CA VAL A 196 26.64 13.35 -11.95
C VAL A 196 26.07 14.18 -13.10
N ILE A 197 25.52 15.37 -12.83
CA ILE A 197 24.99 16.27 -13.88
C ILE A 197 26.04 16.65 -14.92
N GLU A 198 27.25 16.93 -14.47
CA GLU A 198 28.36 17.35 -15.32
C GLU A 198 28.79 16.27 -16.31
N THR A 199 28.50 14.99 -16.03
CA THR A 199 28.78 13.88 -16.95
C THR A 199 27.87 13.86 -18.19
N TRP A 200 26.71 14.52 -18.14
CA TRP A 200 25.78 14.56 -19.27
C TRP A 200 25.96 15.84 -20.11
N PRO A 201 25.90 15.75 -21.46
CA PRO A 201 25.90 16.92 -22.34
C PRO A 201 24.78 17.90 -21.99
N MET A 202 25.03 19.20 -22.21
CA MET A 202 24.08 20.26 -21.86
C MET A 202 22.71 20.02 -22.50
N GLU A 203 22.65 19.53 -23.74
CA GLU A 203 21.44 19.30 -24.54
C GLU A 203 20.55 18.20 -23.96
N GLU A 204 21.13 17.26 -23.21
CA GLU A 204 20.43 16.12 -22.63
C GLU A 204 19.88 16.41 -21.24
N ARG A 205 20.36 17.48 -20.58
CA ARG A 205 19.90 17.90 -19.25
C ARG A 205 18.48 18.44 -19.29
N ALA A 206 17.78 18.38 -18.15
CA ALA A 206 16.46 18.98 -18.00
C ALA A 206 16.49 20.49 -18.31
N PHE A 207 15.41 21.01 -18.88
CA PHE A 207 15.31 22.44 -19.27
C PHE A 207 15.63 23.38 -18.11
N VAL A 208 15.11 23.10 -16.91
CA VAL A 208 15.34 23.94 -15.72
C VAL A 208 16.82 23.95 -15.32
N VAL A 209 17.53 22.83 -15.48
CA VAL A 209 18.99 22.77 -15.23
C VAL A 209 19.74 23.65 -16.22
N LYS A 210 19.36 23.60 -17.51
CA LYS A 210 19.95 24.45 -18.57
C LYS A 210 19.73 25.93 -18.29
N GLU A 211 18.52 26.29 -17.90
CA GLU A 211 18.12 27.68 -17.62
C GLU A 211 18.92 28.26 -16.45
N LEU A 212 19.02 27.52 -15.33
CA LEU A 212 19.78 27.92 -14.15
C LEU A 212 21.27 28.12 -14.48
N ALA A 213 21.87 27.16 -15.19
CA ALA A 213 23.26 27.27 -15.63
C ALA A 213 23.48 28.46 -16.58
N GLY A 214 22.55 28.72 -17.52
CA GLY A 214 22.60 29.86 -18.43
C GLY A 214 22.48 31.22 -17.72
N MET A 215 21.81 31.27 -16.56
CA MET A 215 21.72 32.44 -15.70
C MET A 215 22.95 32.61 -14.77
N GLY A 216 23.94 31.73 -14.87
CA GLY A 216 25.07 31.69 -13.92
C GLY A 216 24.65 31.32 -12.50
N ASN A 217 23.44 30.78 -12.32
CA ASN A 217 22.97 30.30 -11.04
C ASN A 217 23.49 28.88 -10.84
N SER A 218 24.32 28.70 -9.81
CA SER A 218 24.81 27.38 -9.47
C SER A 218 23.74 26.51 -8.80
N GLN A 219 22.64 27.04 -8.24
CA GLN A 219 21.65 26.21 -7.54
C GLN A 219 21.05 25.11 -8.42
N LEU A 220 20.83 23.93 -7.84
CA LEU A 220 20.10 22.83 -8.46
C LEU A 220 18.57 23.11 -8.42
N PRO A 221 17.82 22.56 -9.39
CA PRO A 221 16.41 22.90 -9.57
C PRO A 221 15.49 22.24 -8.54
N LYS A 222 14.24 22.72 -8.53
CA LYS A 222 13.09 21.99 -7.99
C LYS A 222 12.34 21.35 -9.14
N VAL A 223 12.22 20.02 -9.13
CA VAL A 223 11.54 19.25 -10.18
C VAL A 223 10.35 18.48 -9.61
N LYS A 224 9.45 18.02 -10.47
CA LYS A 224 8.34 17.15 -10.06
C LYS A 224 8.82 15.70 -10.18
N ALA A 225 8.70 14.94 -9.09
CA ALA A 225 9.03 13.53 -9.03
C ALA A 225 7.81 12.73 -8.59
N LEU A 226 7.17 11.98 -9.51
CA LEU A 226 6.09 11.03 -9.17
C LEU A 226 4.93 11.60 -8.32
N GLY A 227 4.62 12.88 -8.54
CA GLY A 227 3.53 13.60 -7.87
C GLY A 227 3.92 14.37 -6.61
N VAL A 228 5.15 14.22 -6.12
CA VAL A 228 5.78 15.14 -5.16
C VAL A 228 6.71 16.12 -5.89
N THR A 229 7.15 17.17 -5.19
CA THR A 229 8.20 18.07 -5.63
C THR A 229 9.50 17.65 -4.97
N TRP A 230 10.57 17.53 -5.74
CA TRP A 230 11.89 17.23 -5.24
C TRP A 230 12.80 18.45 -5.41
N ASP A 231 13.37 18.90 -4.31
CA ASP A 231 14.40 19.93 -4.25
C ASP A 231 15.76 19.23 -4.36
N CYS A 232 16.38 19.31 -5.54
CA CYS A 232 17.65 18.62 -5.82
C CYS A 232 18.81 19.21 -5.02
N GLU A 233 18.77 20.50 -4.67
CA GLU A 233 19.84 21.17 -3.92
C GLU A 233 19.82 20.76 -2.44
N GLN A 234 18.63 20.74 -1.82
CA GLN A 234 18.46 20.33 -0.42
C GLN A 234 18.25 18.83 -0.25
N ASP A 235 18.17 18.10 -1.37
CA ASP A 235 17.81 16.69 -1.46
C ASP A 235 16.58 16.30 -0.62
N SER A 236 15.47 17.03 -0.83
CA SER A 236 14.26 16.87 -0.03
C SER A 236 12.99 16.76 -0.86
N LEU A 237 12.03 15.97 -0.38
CA LEU A 237 10.71 15.79 -0.99
C LEU A 237 9.70 16.72 -0.28
N THR A 238 8.96 17.48 -1.06
CA THR A 238 7.94 18.45 -0.64
C THR A 238 6.72 18.42 -1.59
N PHE A 239 5.77 19.35 -1.44
CA PHE A 239 4.55 19.39 -2.22
C PHE A 239 4.41 20.71 -3.02
N ALA A 240 4.00 20.59 -4.28
CA ALA A 240 3.70 21.77 -5.10
C ALA A 240 2.34 22.38 -4.72
N CYS A 241 2.33 23.64 -4.25
CA CYS A 241 1.10 24.41 -4.13
C CYS A 241 0.87 25.25 -5.40
N ARG A 242 0.02 24.76 -6.32
CA ARG A 242 -0.31 25.49 -7.57
C ARG A 242 -1.29 26.64 -7.39
N ARG A 243 -2.06 26.68 -6.29
CA ARG A 243 -3.09 27.71 -6.03
C ARG A 243 -2.84 28.41 -4.69
N ARG A 244 -1.89 29.35 -4.67
CA ARG A 244 -1.64 30.19 -3.49
C ARG A 244 -2.62 31.36 -3.47
N GLY A 245 -3.65 31.31 -2.61
CA GLY A 245 -4.45 32.50 -2.26
C GLY A 245 -5.88 32.55 -2.75
N GLU A 246 -6.30 31.62 -3.59
CA GLU A 246 -7.68 31.58 -4.09
C GLU A 246 -8.59 30.83 -3.12
N LYS A 247 -9.68 31.47 -2.67
CA LYS A 247 -10.79 30.74 -2.06
C LYS A 247 -11.48 29.96 -3.17
N ALA A 248 -11.51 28.64 -3.05
CA ALA A 248 -12.32 27.83 -3.95
C ALA A 248 -13.79 28.20 -3.76
N LYS A 249 -14.50 28.46 -4.85
CA LYS A 249 -15.91 28.87 -4.88
C LYS A 249 -16.82 27.71 -5.24
N THR A 250 -16.29 26.71 -5.95
CA THR A 250 -17.02 25.53 -6.41
C THR A 250 -16.40 24.23 -5.88
N LEU A 251 -17.22 23.18 -5.71
CA LEU A 251 -16.75 21.84 -5.32
C LEU A 251 -15.65 21.32 -6.26
N SER A 252 -15.73 21.63 -7.56
CA SER A 252 -14.71 21.25 -8.55
C SER A 252 -13.35 21.91 -8.29
N GLU A 253 -13.32 23.18 -7.85
CA GLU A 253 -12.08 23.85 -7.47
C GLU A 253 -11.48 23.26 -6.20
N VAL A 254 -12.32 22.85 -5.25
CA VAL A 254 -11.89 22.10 -4.06
C VAL A 254 -11.22 20.82 -4.46
N LEU A 255 -11.89 19.99 -5.26
CA LEU A 255 -11.37 18.70 -5.70
C LEU A 255 -10.07 18.91 -6.49
N SER A 256 -9.96 19.98 -7.27
CA SER A 256 -8.69 20.33 -7.92
C SER A 256 -7.56 20.69 -6.95
N ILE A 257 -7.87 21.35 -5.82
CA ILE A 257 -6.88 21.66 -4.77
C ILE A 257 -6.53 20.39 -3.98
N LEU A 258 -7.52 19.57 -3.63
CA LEU A 258 -7.33 18.28 -2.97
C LEU A 258 -6.42 17.36 -3.79
N THR A 259 -6.70 17.22 -5.09
CA THR A 259 -5.88 16.43 -6.01
C THR A 259 -4.51 17.02 -6.29
N SER A 260 -4.25 18.27 -5.90
CA SER A 260 -2.93 18.87 -6.10
C SER A 260 -1.88 18.31 -5.14
N VAL A 261 -2.31 17.80 -3.98
CA VAL A 261 -1.43 17.15 -3.00
C VAL A 261 -1.50 15.65 -3.24
N PHE A 262 -0.64 15.17 -4.14
CA PHE A 262 -0.48 13.75 -4.37
C PHE A 262 0.64 13.22 -3.45
N ASP A 263 0.29 12.33 -2.54
CA ASP A 263 1.17 11.86 -1.47
C ASP A 263 1.34 10.34 -1.52
N PRO A 264 2.25 9.82 -2.36
CA PRO A 264 2.45 8.38 -2.51
C PRO A 264 3.07 7.73 -1.25
N LEU A 265 3.71 8.52 -0.40
CA LEU A 265 4.39 8.04 0.82
C LEU A 265 3.56 8.25 2.09
N GLY A 266 2.46 8.99 2.05
CA GLY A 266 1.65 9.28 3.24
C GLY A 266 2.29 10.30 4.20
N ILE A 267 3.20 11.17 3.73
CA ILE A 267 3.86 12.22 4.52
C ILE A 267 2.83 13.13 5.21
N VAL A 268 1.74 13.46 4.53
CA VAL A 268 0.66 14.32 5.03
C VAL A 268 -0.57 13.51 5.44
N GLY A 269 -0.42 12.18 5.56
CA GLY A 269 -1.45 11.24 5.97
C GLY A 269 -2.28 11.67 7.20
N PRO A 270 -1.68 12.22 8.27
CA PRO A 270 -2.41 12.74 9.43
C PRO A 270 -3.45 13.82 9.07
N CYS A 271 -3.20 14.59 8.02
CA CYS A 271 -4.11 15.65 7.61
C CYS A 271 -5.29 15.08 6.79
N VAL A 272 -5.10 13.96 6.08
CA VAL A 272 -6.08 13.42 5.11
C VAL A 272 -7.32 12.80 5.77
N LEU A 273 -7.20 12.21 6.96
CA LEU A 273 -8.33 11.59 7.68
C LEU A 273 -9.07 12.62 8.53
N LYS A 274 -10.26 13.08 8.12
CA LYS A 274 -11.16 13.89 8.97
C LYS A 274 -12.64 13.56 8.76
N GLU A 275 -13.38 13.49 9.86
CA GLU A 275 -14.81 13.14 9.95
C GLU A 275 -15.76 14.10 9.21
N GLU A 276 -15.38 15.36 8.98
CA GLU A 276 -16.29 16.42 8.51
C GLU A 276 -15.77 17.13 7.26
N TRP A 277 -15.64 16.40 6.15
CA TRP A 277 -15.05 16.92 4.92
C TRP A 277 -15.88 18.05 4.28
N GLU A 278 -17.22 17.98 4.37
CA GLU A 278 -18.15 18.96 3.79
C GLU A 278 -18.13 20.32 4.50
N ALA A 279 -17.91 20.34 5.82
CA ALA A 279 -17.85 21.60 6.59
C ALA A 279 -16.47 22.28 6.51
N ARG A 280 -15.41 21.54 6.12
CA ARG A 280 -14.01 21.97 6.33
C ARG A 280 -13.14 21.99 5.08
N TRP A 281 -13.69 21.78 3.89
CA TRP A 281 -12.91 21.89 2.64
C TRP A 281 -12.23 23.25 2.43
N GLN A 282 -12.85 24.34 2.89
CA GLN A 282 -12.25 25.67 2.87
C GLN A 282 -11.03 25.74 3.81
N GLN A 283 -11.10 25.08 4.97
CA GLN A 283 -9.96 24.97 5.87
C GLN A 283 -8.86 24.13 5.20
N TRP A 284 -9.20 23.02 4.55
CA TRP A 284 -8.21 22.23 3.82
C TRP A 284 -7.53 23.02 2.72
N ALA A 285 -8.28 23.81 1.94
CA ALA A 285 -7.69 24.68 0.92
C ALA A 285 -6.68 25.69 1.51
N GLY A 286 -6.90 26.15 2.75
CA GLY A 286 -5.91 26.89 3.54
C GLY A 286 -4.71 26.03 3.97
N ASP A 287 -4.99 24.84 4.49
CA ASP A 287 -4.01 23.85 4.97
C ASP A 287 -3.06 23.37 3.86
N VAL A 288 -3.48 23.32 2.58
CA VAL A 288 -2.59 22.93 1.46
C VAL A 288 -1.36 23.83 1.35
N LYS A 289 -1.48 25.13 1.67
CA LYS A 289 -0.32 26.03 1.69
C LYS A 289 0.69 25.64 2.77
N VAL A 290 0.17 25.23 3.92
CA VAL A 290 0.90 24.81 5.10
C VAL A 290 1.55 23.43 4.85
N VAL A 291 0.85 22.54 4.16
CA VAL A 291 1.40 21.26 3.69
C VAL A 291 2.56 21.48 2.70
N ALA A 292 2.48 22.47 1.83
CA ALA A 292 3.56 22.79 0.90
C ALA A 292 4.82 23.39 1.58
N THR A 293 4.80 23.64 2.90
CA THR A 293 6.01 24.03 3.65
C THR A 293 6.70 22.87 4.32
N VAL A 294 6.07 21.68 4.37
CA VAL A 294 6.71 20.51 4.96
C VAL A 294 7.58 19.78 3.93
N SER A 295 8.68 19.22 4.40
CA SER A 295 9.60 18.44 3.57
C SER A 295 10.25 17.34 4.38
N ILE A 296 10.55 16.22 3.72
CA ILE A 296 11.37 15.15 4.30
C ILE A 296 12.64 14.96 3.46
N PRO A 297 13.75 14.46 4.03
CA PRO A 297 14.89 14.05 3.23
C PRO A 297 14.47 12.99 2.21
N ARG A 298 14.91 13.15 0.95
CA ARG A 298 14.77 12.10 -0.05
C ARG A 298 15.62 10.93 0.40
N TRP A 299 16.94 11.08 0.49
CA TRP A 299 17.82 10.01 0.96
C TRP A 299 17.57 9.64 2.43
N TYR A 300 17.48 8.34 2.72
CA TYR A 300 17.37 7.83 4.10
C TYR A 300 18.59 8.13 4.98
N GLY A 301 19.76 8.40 4.39
CA GLY A 301 21.01 8.64 5.14
C GLY A 301 21.51 7.40 5.89
N LEU A 302 21.21 6.21 5.37
CA LEU A 302 21.62 4.93 5.94
C LEU A 302 22.77 4.33 5.14
N ASP A 303 23.68 3.65 5.82
CA ASP A 303 24.74 2.87 5.21
C ASP A 303 24.18 1.52 4.73
N ARG A 304 24.25 1.27 3.43
CA ARG A 304 23.73 0.06 2.78
C ARG A 304 24.34 -1.23 3.32
N GLY A 305 25.61 -1.20 3.73
CA GLY A 305 26.36 -2.36 4.19
C GLY A 305 26.07 -2.73 5.66
N LYS A 306 25.37 -1.87 6.40
CA LYS A 306 25.10 -2.06 7.83
C LYS A 306 23.65 -2.49 8.09
N PRO A 307 23.41 -3.38 9.06
CA PRO A 307 22.06 -3.78 9.41
C PRO A 307 21.26 -2.60 9.96
N SER A 308 20.01 -2.52 9.53
CA SER A 308 19.00 -1.56 9.97
C SER A 308 17.79 -2.28 10.56
N THR A 309 17.01 -1.57 11.38
CA THR A 309 15.72 -2.03 11.89
C THR A 309 14.59 -1.27 11.23
N MET A 310 13.56 -1.99 10.76
CA MET A 310 12.30 -1.38 10.34
C MET A 310 11.32 -1.36 11.52
N HIS A 311 10.85 -0.18 11.88
CA HIS A 311 9.85 0.02 12.91
C HIS A 311 8.53 0.43 12.28
N VAL A 312 7.47 -0.34 12.51
CA VAL A 312 6.14 -0.04 11.98
C VAL A 312 5.18 0.17 13.13
N PHE A 313 4.63 1.37 13.21
CA PHE A 313 3.64 1.73 14.20
C PHE A 313 2.26 1.63 13.60
N VAL A 314 1.29 1.16 14.37
CA VAL A 314 -0.11 1.04 13.96
C VAL A 314 -1.02 1.62 15.04
N ASP A 315 -2.15 2.17 14.62
CA ASP A 315 -3.17 2.68 15.55
C ASP A 315 -4.55 2.72 14.89
N ALA A 316 -5.59 2.74 15.72
CA ALA A 316 -6.97 2.80 15.29
C ALA A 316 -7.80 3.70 16.21
N ALA A 317 -8.70 4.46 15.60
CA ALA A 317 -9.70 5.27 16.25
C ALA A 317 -11.04 5.08 15.54
N THR A 318 -12.11 5.70 16.07
CA THR A 318 -13.45 5.65 15.48
C THR A 318 -13.52 6.24 14.07
N VAL A 319 -12.62 7.18 13.76
CA VAL A 319 -12.61 7.92 12.49
C VAL A 319 -11.78 7.23 11.42
N GLY A 320 -10.75 6.49 11.83
CA GLY A 320 -9.71 5.99 10.93
C GLY A 320 -8.75 5.04 11.62
N TYR A 321 -8.02 4.29 10.81
CA TYR A 321 -6.93 3.44 11.26
C TYR A 321 -5.78 3.47 10.25
N GLY A 322 -4.57 3.18 10.70
CA GLY A 322 -3.42 3.30 9.83
C GLY A 322 -2.12 2.81 10.45
N SER A 323 -1.05 3.01 9.67
CA SER A 323 0.30 2.63 10.05
C SER A 323 1.33 3.61 9.51
N VAL A 324 2.48 3.71 10.18
CA VAL A 324 3.66 4.46 9.71
C VAL A 324 4.93 3.63 9.93
N ALA A 325 5.80 3.62 8.94
CA ALA A 325 7.06 2.87 8.95
C ALA A 325 8.27 3.80 8.96
N TYR A 326 9.26 3.44 9.77
CA TYR A 326 10.57 4.08 9.88
C TYR A 326 11.69 3.06 9.70
N LEU A 327 12.84 3.52 9.22
CA LEU A 327 14.10 2.80 9.30
C LEU A 327 14.98 3.43 10.38
N ALA A 328 15.69 2.60 11.14
CA ALA A 328 16.65 3.03 12.15
C ALA A 328 17.99 2.32 11.98
N GLN A 329 19.09 3.07 12.03
CA GLN A 329 20.46 2.57 12.03
C GLN A 329 21.33 3.45 12.93
N GLY A 330 21.73 2.93 14.09
CA GLY A 330 22.41 3.71 15.12
C GLY A 330 21.53 4.87 15.59
N ARG A 331 21.99 6.12 15.38
CA ARG A 331 21.26 7.33 15.75
C ARG A 331 20.41 7.92 14.61
N THR A 332 20.53 7.36 13.41
CA THR A 332 19.79 7.82 12.23
C THR A 332 18.44 7.12 12.18
N THR A 333 17.39 7.91 12.02
CA THR A 333 16.01 7.46 11.87
C THR A 333 15.39 8.16 10.66
N ALA A 334 14.69 7.42 9.81
CA ALA A 334 14.10 7.98 8.60
C ALA A 334 12.68 7.48 8.36
N PHE A 335 11.75 8.39 8.11
CA PHE A 335 10.40 8.09 7.64
C PHE A 335 10.45 7.36 6.30
N VAL A 336 9.75 6.22 6.19
CA VAL A 336 9.67 5.44 4.95
C VAL A 336 8.37 5.71 4.24
N ALA A 337 7.25 5.30 4.85
CA ALA A 337 5.92 5.46 4.30
C ALA A 337 4.86 5.32 5.41
N ALA A 338 3.70 5.92 5.18
CA ALA A 338 2.52 5.81 6.03
C ALA A 338 1.29 5.46 5.19
N LYS A 339 0.32 4.80 5.82
CA LYS A 339 -0.90 4.38 5.17
C LYS A 339 -2.08 4.55 6.10
N SER A 340 -3.14 5.15 5.58
CA SER A 340 -4.36 5.43 6.32
C SER A 340 -5.59 4.82 5.64
N ARG A 341 -6.62 4.58 6.44
CA ARG A 341 -7.94 4.10 6.03
C ARG A 341 -9.01 4.82 6.85
N VAL A 342 -10.02 5.33 6.16
CA VAL A 342 -11.21 5.93 6.79
C VAL A 342 -12.13 4.81 7.25
N VAL A 343 -12.66 4.92 8.47
CA VAL A 343 -13.69 3.99 8.96
C VAL A 343 -15.02 4.36 8.32
N ASN A 344 -15.77 3.37 7.85
CA ASN A 344 -17.11 3.62 7.33
C ASN A 344 -18.08 3.88 8.50
N PRO A 345 -18.65 5.09 8.64
CA PRO A 345 -19.54 5.42 9.75
C PRO A 345 -20.87 4.65 9.71
N LEU A 346 -21.22 4.05 8.56
CA LEU A 346 -22.42 3.23 8.38
C LEU A 346 -22.25 1.80 8.91
N MET A 347 -21.02 1.37 9.19
CA MET A 347 -20.70 0.03 9.65
C MET A 347 -20.31 0.08 11.12
N THR A 348 -21.11 -0.55 11.98
CA THR A 348 -20.76 -0.72 13.40
C THR A 348 -19.61 -1.71 13.51
N THR A 349 -18.42 -1.22 13.86
CA THR A 349 -17.22 -2.03 14.14
C THR A 349 -16.67 -1.64 15.50
N THR A 350 -16.17 -2.61 16.26
CA THR A 350 -15.56 -2.39 17.57
C THR A 350 -14.13 -1.86 17.43
N ILE A 351 -13.65 -1.09 18.42
CA ILE A 351 -12.26 -0.58 18.42
C ILE A 351 -11.23 -1.73 18.32
N PRO A 352 -11.35 -2.86 19.05
CA PRO A 352 -10.41 -3.98 18.89
C PRO A 352 -10.35 -4.57 17.47
N ARG A 353 -11.49 -4.62 16.75
CA ARG A 353 -11.50 -5.03 15.35
C ARG A 353 -10.80 -4.02 14.44
N LEU A 354 -10.92 -2.71 14.72
CA LEU A 354 -10.21 -1.66 13.99
C LEU A 354 -8.71 -1.69 14.28
N GLU A 355 -8.30 -1.94 15.51
CA GLU A 355 -6.90 -2.18 15.88
C GLU A 355 -6.36 -3.36 15.06
N LEU A 356 -7.08 -4.49 15.00
CA LEU A 356 -6.68 -5.65 14.19
C LEU A 356 -6.53 -5.30 12.71
N GLN A 357 -7.41 -4.45 12.18
CA GLN A 357 -7.26 -3.93 10.82
C GLN A 357 -6.02 -3.04 10.67
N ALA A 358 -5.72 -2.17 11.64
CA ALA A 358 -4.51 -1.34 11.64
C ALA A 358 -3.25 -2.19 11.59
N PHE A 359 -3.20 -3.27 12.37
CA PHE A 359 -2.07 -4.20 12.37
C PHE A 359 -1.88 -4.90 11.04
N ILE A 360 -2.96 -5.34 10.40
CA ILE A 360 -2.88 -5.92 9.05
C ILE A 360 -2.37 -4.91 8.05
N VAL A 361 -2.84 -3.66 8.11
CA VAL A 361 -2.32 -2.58 7.25
C VAL A 361 -0.83 -2.39 7.48
N GLY A 362 -0.38 -2.41 8.75
CA GLY A 362 1.03 -2.37 9.12
C GLY A 362 1.82 -3.54 8.54
N VAL A 363 1.39 -4.79 8.75
CA VAL A 363 2.05 -6.00 8.24
C VAL A 363 2.14 -6.00 6.71
N ARG A 364 1.06 -5.61 6.02
CA ARG A 364 1.06 -5.48 4.54
C ARG A 364 1.99 -4.38 4.06
N LEU A 365 2.06 -3.26 4.79
CA LEU A 365 2.99 -2.18 4.48
C LEU A 365 4.43 -2.68 4.64
N THR A 366 4.74 -3.35 5.76
CA THR A 366 6.05 -3.98 6.01
C THR A 366 6.42 -4.95 4.89
N ASP A 367 5.51 -5.86 4.52
CA ASP A 367 5.75 -6.83 3.45
C ASP A 367 6.10 -6.16 2.11
N THR A 368 5.38 -5.07 1.79
CA THR A 368 5.66 -4.25 0.61
C THR A 368 7.04 -3.60 0.72
N LEU A 369 7.34 -2.93 1.84
CA LEU A 369 8.60 -2.21 2.00
C LEU A 369 9.82 -3.14 2.01
N LEU A 370 9.71 -4.30 2.66
CA LEU A 370 10.77 -5.32 2.64
C LEU A 370 11.06 -5.78 1.21
N LYS A 371 10.01 -6.07 0.43
CA LYS A 371 10.16 -6.46 -0.98
C LYS A 371 10.86 -5.37 -1.81
N GLU A 372 10.45 -4.11 -1.64
CA GLU A 372 10.96 -3.03 -2.50
C GLU A 372 12.37 -2.57 -2.08
N LEU A 373 12.81 -2.85 -0.85
CA LEU A 373 14.12 -2.46 -0.29
C LEU A 373 15.14 -3.60 -0.15
N GLU A 374 14.77 -4.86 -0.42
CA GLU A 374 15.60 -6.06 -0.16
C GLU A 374 17.01 -5.99 -0.77
N ASN A 375 17.14 -5.44 -1.98
CA ASN A 375 18.44 -5.32 -2.67
C ASN A 375 19.14 -3.97 -2.43
N ARG A 376 18.54 -3.10 -1.63
CA ARG A 376 18.99 -1.72 -1.40
C ARG A 376 19.52 -1.49 0.00
N LEU A 377 18.99 -2.20 1.01
CA LEU A 377 19.35 -2.03 2.41
C LEU A 377 19.31 -3.37 3.15
N VAL A 378 20.24 -3.57 4.08
CA VAL A 378 20.20 -4.71 4.99
C VAL A 378 19.21 -4.42 6.12
N ILE A 379 18.02 -5.03 6.05
CA ILE A 379 16.99 -4.91 7.09
C ILE A 379 16.94 -6.24 7.85
N GLY A 380 17.66 -6.32 8.97
CA GLY A 380 17.80 -7.56 9.76
C GLY A 380 16.72 -7.73 10.83
N ARG A 381 16.08 -6.64 11.26
CA ARG A 381 15.05 -6.64 12.31
C ARG A 381 13.82 -5.87 11.88
N VAL A 382 12.65 -6.37 12.26
CA VAL A 382 11.35 -5.75 12.05
C VAL A 382 10.62 -5.71 13.38
N THR A 383 10.21 -4.51 13.81
CA THR A 383 9.40 -4.33 15.01
C THR A 383 8.06 -3.73 14.60
N VAL A 384 6.96 -4.40 14.89
CA VAL A 384 5.60 -3.88 14.66
C VAL A 384 4.98 -3.51 16.01
N SER A 385 4.50 -2.27 16.15
CA SER A 385 3.80 -1.87 17.37
C SER A 385 2.44 -2.54 17.41
N TRP A 386 2.04 -3.05 18.57
CA TRP A 386 0.71 -3.64 18.75
C TRP A 386 0.20 -3.40 20.16
N TYR A 387 -1.08 -3.06 20.25
CA TYR A 387 -1.75 -2.77 21.51
C TYR A 387 -2.57 -3.96 22.04
N CYS A 388 -2.97 -4.92 21.19
CA CYS A 388 -3.89 -5.99 21.59
C CYS A 388 -3.16 -7.25 22.11
N THR A 389 -3.02 -7.29 23.42
CA THR A 389 -3.18 -8.50 24.26
C THR A 389 -3.68 -9.77 23.58
N GLY A 390 -2.84 -10.81 23.57
CA GLY A 390 -3.21 -12.16 23.18
C GLY A 390 -2.44 -12.59 21.95
N SER A 391 -1.56 -13.57 22.15
CA SER A 391 -0.71 -14.17 21.13
C SER A 391 -1.42 -14.30 19.78
N ALA A 392 -0.79 -13.80 18.71
CA ALA A 392 -1.17 -14.07 17.33
C ALA A 392 -1.24 -15.59 17.01
N ALA A 393 -0.73 -16.43 17.90
CA ALA A 393 -1.02 -17.85 17.91
C ALA A 393 -2.41 -18.12 18.50
N MET A 394 -3.46 -18.19 17.66
CA MET A 394 -4.47 -19.27 17.64
C MET A 394 -5.72 -18.88 16.84
N ASN A 395 -5.83 -19.45 15.64
CA ASN A 395 -6.90 -19.17 14.67
C ASN A 395 -8.29 -19.72 15.05
N ILE A 396 -8.41 -20.64 16.01
CA ILE A 396 -9.62 -21.48 16.16
C ILE A 396 -10.64 -20.91 17.15
N ARG A 397 -10.21 -20.04 18.07
CA ARG A 397 -11.02 -19.55 19.19
C ARG A 397 -11.82 -18.29 18.90
N TYR A 398 -11.50 -17.57 17.82
CA TYR A 398 -12.09 -16.28 17.50
C TYR A 398 -13.18 -16.34 16.43
N LEU A 399 -14.12 -15.40 16.45
CA LEU A 399 -15.12 -15.21 15.40
C LEU A 399 -14.48 -15.13 13.99
N PRO A 400 -15.20 -15.52 12.92
CA PRO A 400 -14.62 -15.60 11.57
C PRO A 400 -13.92 -14.33 11.10
N PHE A 401 -14.38 -13.15 11.54
CA PHE A 401 -13.71 -11.90 11.27
C PHE A 401 -12.26 -11.93 11.77
N VAL A 402 -12.08 -12.05 13.09
CA VAL A 402 -10.76 -12.03 13.74
C VAL A 402 -9.90 -13.22 13.31
N SER A 403 -10.48 -14.42 13.26
CA SER A 403 -9.80 -15.65 12.84
C SER A 403 -9.19 -15.55 11.43
N ASN A 404 -9.94 -15.07 10.44
CA ASN A 404 -9.42 -14.92 9.08
C ASN A 404 -8.26 -13.90 9.00
N ARG A 405 -8.30 -12.85 9.82
CA ARG A 405 -7.28 -11.80 9.86
C ARG A 405 -6.01 -12.23 10.57
N LEU A 406 -6.14 -12.94 11.69
CA LEU A 406 -5.01 -13.57 12.37
C LEU A 406 -4.32 -14.61 11.47
N ARG A 407 -5.09 -15.38 10.69
CA ARG A 407 -4.53 -16.28 9.69
C ARG A 407 -3.69 -15.52 8.65
N GLU A 408 -4.24 -14.45 8.08
CA GLU A 408 -3.51 -13.62 7.11
C GLU A 408 -2.21 -13.04 7.68
N ILE A 409 -2.27 -12.52 8.91
CA ILE A 409 -1.10 -12.01 9.63
C ILE A 409 -0.04 -13.11 9.74
N ASN A 410 -0.43 -14.28 10.25
CA ASN A 410 0.49 -15.39 10.46
C ASN A 410 1.11 -15.89 9.14
N GLU A 411 0.30 -16.04 8.09
CA GLU A 411 0.78 -16.43 6.75
C GLU A 411 1.78 -15.40 6.20
N THR A 412 1.53 -14.10 6.40
CA THR A 412 2.42 -13.03 5.93
C THR A 412 3.74 -13.01 6.70
N LEU A 413 3.69 -13.11 8.04
CA LEU A 413 4.86 -13.18 8.91
C LEU A 413 5.68 -14.45 8.72
N GLN A 414 5.09 -15.53 8.18
CA GLN A 414 5.78 -16.75 7.79
C GLN A 414 6.30 -16.74 6.35
N SER A 415 6.05 -15.69 5.57
CA SER A 415 6.54 -15.59 4.20
C SER A 415 8.08 -15.48 4.15
N CYS A 416 8.69 -15.86 3.02
CA CYS A 416 10.15 -15.81 2.85
C CYS A 416 10.77 -14.44 3.18
N ARG A 417 10.03 -13.35 2.94
CA ARG A 417 10.47 -11.99 3.25
C ARG A 417 10.61 -11.72 4.75
N PHE A 418 9.96 -12.49 5.62
CA PHE A 418 10.10 -12.33 7.07
C PHE A 418 10.96 -13.42 7.70
N LYS A 419 11.08 -14.60 7.07
CA LYS A 419 11.77 -15.78 7.64
C LYS A 419 13.22 -15.51 8.06
N ASP A 420 13.97 -14.74 7.28
CA ASP A 420 15.39 -14.47 7.55
C ASP A 420 15.61 -13.22 8.43
N ARG A 421 14.56 -12.74 9.11
CA ARG A 421 14.58 -11.49 9.88
C ARG A 421 14.10 -11.72 11.31
N HIS A 422 14.66 -10.97 12.25
CA HIS A 422 14.16 -10.95 13.62
C HIS A 422 12.87 -10.13 13.68
N VAL A 423 11.72 -10.78 13.84
CA VAL A 423 10.42 -10.11 13.89
C VAL A 423 9.93 -10.05 15.33
N GLU A 424 9.61 -8.85 15.79
CA GLU A 424 9.06 -8.63 17.13
C GLU A 424 7.78 -7.82 17.05
N VAL A 425 6.87 -8.12 17.98
CA VAL A 425 5.70 -7.32 18.24
C VAL A 425 5.87 -6.69 19.60
N ARG A 426 5.82 -5.35 19.67
CA ARG A 426 6.07 -4.62 20.92
C ARG A 426 4.95 -3.65 21.24
N TYR A 427 4.67 -3.47 22.52
CA TYR A 427 3.78 -2.44 22.98
C TYR A 427 4.43 -1.06 22.90
N VAL A 428 3.65 -0.04 22.55
CA VAL A 428 4.05 1.37 22.55
C VAL A 428 2.92 2.20 23.18
N PRO A 429 3.19 3.02 24.22
CA PRO A 429 2.19 3.90 24.81
C PRO A 429 1.62 4.89 23.78
N SER A 430 0.32 5.19 23.86
CA SER A 430 -0.36 6.05 22.87
C SER A 430 0.30 7.42 22.65
N LYS A 431 0.86 8.06 23.70
CA LYS A 431 1.54 9.35 23.59
C LYS A 431 2.84 9.29 22.76
N GLU A 432 3.45 8.12 22.71
CA GLU A 432 4.68 7.84 21.97
C GLU A 432 4.40 7.06 20.67
N ASN A 433 3.13 6.79 20.34
CA ASN A 433 2.75 6.13 19.11
C ASN A 433 2.51 7.17 18.00
N PRO A 434 3.38 7.30 16.97
CA PRO A 434 3.15 8.23 15.87
C PRO A 434 1.94 7.86 15.01
N ALA A 435 1.50 6.60 14.99
CA ALA A 435 0.31 6.20 14.23
C ALA A 435 -1.00 6.79 14.80
N ASP A 436 -1.02 7.24 16.06
CA ASP A 436 -2.14 7.99 16.67
C ASP A 436 -2.46 9.28 15.89
N LEU A 437 -1.45 9.92 15.30
CA LEU A 437 -1.63 11.10 14.45
C LEU A 437 -2.41 10.78 13.17
N ILE A 438 -2.23 9.57 12.64
CA ILE A 438 -2.97 9.11 11.45
C ILE A 438 -4.39 8.73 11.83
N SER A 439 -4.54 7.83 12.82
CA SER A 439 -5.81 7.19 13.14
C SER A 439 -6.89 8.20 13.52
N ARG A 440 -6.52 9.25 14.26
CA ARG A 440 -7.43 10.33 14.72
C ARG A 440 -7.54 11.49 13.75
N GLY A 441 -6.56 11.65 12.87
CA GLY A 441 -6.44 12.84 12.04
C GLY A 441 -6.01 14.10 12.79
N MET A 442 -5.52 15.09 12.04
CA MET A 442 -5.01 16.36 12.57
C MET A 442 -5.15 17.49 11.54
N ASP A 443 -5.17 18.76 11.97
CA ASP A 443 -5.02 19.89 11.04
C ASP A 443 -3.55 20.15 10.66
N ALA A 444 -3.34 20.93 9.60
CA ALA A 444 -1.98 21.19 9.12
C ALA A 444 -1.13 21.93 10.16
N ALA A 445 -1.71 22.80 10.98
CA ALA A 445 -1.01 23.48 12.06
C ALA A 445 -0.52 22.49 13.14
N GLY A 446 -1.37 21.54 13.54
CA GLY A 446 -1.01 20.45 14.43
C GLY A 446 0.07 19.56 13.82
N LEU A 447 -0.04 19.22 12.54
CA LEU A 447 0.96 18.42 11.84
C LEU A 447 2.31 19.11 11.88
N ILE A 448 2.40 20.41 11.56
CA ILE A 448 3.66 21.18 11.65
C ILE A 448 4.24 21.11 13.06
N LYS A 449 3.41 21.32 14.09
CA LYS A 449 3.88 21.29 15.48
C LYS A 449 4.44 19.92 15.88
N ARG A 450 3.94 18.84 15.28
CA ARG A 450 4.34 17.45 15.55
C ARG A 450 5.22 16.86 14.44
N PHE A 451 5.66 17.66 13.46
CA PHE A 451 6.23 17.14 12.22
C PHE A 451 7.56 16.43 12.45
N ASP A 452 8.39 16.97 13.33
CA ASP A 452 9.66 16.34 13.73
C ASP A 452 9.42 14.95 14.35
N PHE A 453 8.49 14.85 15.30
CA PHE A 453 8.08 13.57 15.88
C PHE A 453 7.48 12.61 14.85
N TRP A 454 6.67 13.12 13.92
CA TRP A 454 6.05 12.35 12.84
C TRP A 454 7.06 11.80 11.83
N THR A 455 8.13 12.54 11.53
CA THR A 455 9.10 12.17 10.47
C THR A 455 10.34 11.47 11.00
N THR A 456 10.72 11.72 12.25
CA THR A 456 11.86 11.05 12.90
C THR A 456 11.43 9.88 13.78
N GLY A 457 10.16 9.83 14.16
CA GLY A 457 9.62 8.84 15.07
C GLY A 457 10.01 9.10 16.53
N PRO A 458 9.63 8.20 17.45
CA PRO A 458 9.95 8.32 18.88
C PRO A 458 11.45 8.27 19.16
N LYS A 459 11.89 8.94 20.24
CA LYS A 459 13.31 9.04 20.61
C LYS A 459 13.97 7.68 20.86
N PHE A 460 13.23 6.72 21.41
CA PHE A 460 13.73 5.38 21.69
C PHE A 460 14.12 4.59 20.42
N LEU A 461 13.69 5.02 19.22
CA LEU A 461 14.19 4.40 17.99
C LEU A 461 15.70 4.58 17.79
N LYS A 462 16.28 5.61 18.43
CA LYS A 462 17.72 5.90 18.38
C LYS A 462 18.50 5.19 19.50
N LYS A 463 17.81 4.64 20.49
CA LYS A 463 18.37 4.04 21.71
C LYS A 463 17.43 2.94 22.21
N GLU A 464 17.79 1.71 21.89
CA GLU A 464 16.99 0.53 22.22
C GLU A 464 16.72 0.41 23.74
N GLU A 465 17.63 0.89 24.56
CA GLU A 465 17.54 0.86 26.03
C GLU A 465 16.42 1.77 26.57
N GLU A 466 15.97 2.74 25.78
CA GLU A 466 14.89 3.66 26.14
C GLU A 466 13.50 3.11 25.71
N TRP A 467 13.41 1.87 25.22
CA TRP A 467 12.13 1.30 24.77
C TRP A 467 11.13 1.18 25.94
N PRO A 468 9.84 1.56 25.75
CA PRO A 468 8.85 1.50 26.82
C PRO A 468 8.60 0.08 27.37
N GLU A 469 8.47 -0.03 28.70
CA GLU A 469 8.11 -1.30 29.34
C GLU A 469 6.73 -1.79 28.91
N THR A 470 6.62 -3.09 28.61
CA THR A 470 5.35 -3.74 28.30
C THR A 470 4.56 -3.97 29.58
N LYS A 471 3.53 -3.14 29.84
CA LYS A 471 2.64 -3.25 31.00
C LYS A 471 1.23 -3.71 30.63
N VAL A 472 1.12 -4.62 29.68
CA VAL A 472 -0.20 -5.01 29.15
C VAL A 472 -0.65 -6.34 29.76
N LYS A 473 -1.78 -6.33 30.47
CA LYS A 473 -2.47 -7.54 30.93
C LYS A 473 -3.52 -7.94 29.90
N PRO A 474 -3.68 -9.23 29.55
CA PRO A 474 -4.76 -9.69 28.69
C PRO A 474 -6.12 -9.23 29.21
N PRO A 475 -7.08 -8.84 28.35
CA PRO A 475 -8.43 -8.52 28.78
C PRO A 475 -9.04 -9.80 29.35
N ASP A 476 -9.53 -9.71 30.57
CA ASP A 476 -10.41 -10.72 31.13
C ASP A 476 -11.75 -10.61 30.36
N ASN A 477 -12.17 -11.69 29.69
CA ASN A 477 -13.40 -11.80 28.87
C ASN A 477 -13.39 -11.07 27.51
N ASP A 478 -12.68 -11.64 26.53
CA ASP A 478 -12.68 -11.19 25.13
C ASP A 478 -13.99 -11.60 24.39
N LEU A 479 -14.82 -10.62 24.03
CA LEU A 479 -16.10 -10.77 23.32
C LEU A 479 -15.96 -11.34 21.90
N GLU A 480 -14.76 -11.33 21.32
CA GLU A 480 -14.50 -11.89 19.99
C GLU A 480 -14.22 -13.40 20.02
N LEU A 481 -14.17 -14.01 21.20
CA LEU A 481 -14.16 -15.47 21.34
C LEU A 481 -15.48 -16.03 20.81
N ARG A 482 -15.39 -17.12 20.03
CA ARG A 482 -16.57 -17.81 19.52
C ARG A 482 -17.44 -18.23 20.71
N PRO A 483 -18.73 -17.86 20.74
CA PRO A 483 -19.68 -18.51 21.62
C PRO A 483 -19.88 -19.94 21.10
N LYS A 484 -19.03 -20.88 21.51
CA LYS A 484 -19.25 -22.32 21.27
C LYS A 484 -20.17 -22.94 22.33
N ALA A 485 -21.01 -22.13 22.97
CA ALA A 485 -22.00 -22.60 23.92
C ALA A 485 -22.88 -23.70 23.30
N LEU A 486 -23.27 -23.60 22.02
CA LEU A 486 -24.22 -24.56 21.43
C LEU A 486 -23.68 -25.99 21.25
N ALA A 487 -22.36 -26.19 21.09
CA ALA A 487 -21.80 -27.54 20.93
C ALA A 487 -21.48 -28.21 22.27
N PHE A 488 -21.17 -27.41 23.31
CA PHE A 488 -20.91 -27.88 24.67
C PHE A 488 -22.19 -28.10 25.49
N LEU A 489 -23.24 -27.30 25.23
CA LEU A 489 -24.54 -27.39 25.89
C LEU A 489 -25.29 -28.71 25.58
N VAL A 490 -24.95 -29.39 24.49
CA VAL A 490 -25.63 -30.63 24.09
C VAL A 490 -25.11 -31.85 24.87
N GLY A 491 -23.87 -31.81 25.38
CA GLY A 491 -23.20 -33.00 25.96
C GLY A 491 -22.93 -32.99 27.46
N SER A 492 -23.11 -31.86 28.17
CA SER A 492 -22.84 -31.76 29.61
C SER A 492 -24.09 -31.29 30.35
N ASN A 493 -24.36 -31.83 31.55
CA ASN A 493 -25.46 -31.42 32.42
C ASN A 493 -25.68 -29.90 32.38
N SER A 494 -26.82 -29.46 31.83
CA SER A 494 -27.05 -28.05 31.45
C SER A 494 -26.93 -27.10 32.65
N ALA A 495 -27.20 -27.58 33.87
CA ALA A 495 -27.29 -26.75 35.07
C ALA A 495 -26.00 -26.00 35.48
N ASP A 496 -24.81 -26.49 35.09
CA ASP A 496 -23.55 -25.79 35.38
C ASP A 496 -23.06 -24.94 34.20
N ALA A 497 -23.39 -25.33 32.96
CA ALA A 497 -23.14 -24.51 31.78
C ALA A 497 -24.02 -23.25 31.75
N ASP A 498 -25.27 -23.35 32.21
CA ASP A 498 -26.24 -22.25 32.27
C ASP A 498 -25.82 -21.13 33.24
N LYS A 499 -24.85 -21.38 34.13
CA LYS A 499 -24.29 -20.40 35.09
C LYS A 499 -23.07 -19.65 34.56
N CYS A 500 -22.52 -20.05 33.42
CA CYS A 500 -21.32 -19.45 32.83
C CYS A 500 -21.66 -18.61 31.59
N SER A 501 -21.10 -17.41 31.49
CA SER A 501 -21.31 -16.54 30.33
C SER A 501 -20.36 -16.86 29.17
N THR A 502 -19.22 -17.49 29.47
CA THR A 502 -18.22 -17.90 28.48
C THR A 502 -17.71 -19.33 28.72
N VAL A 503 -17.16 -19.97 27.67
CA VAL A 503 -16.50 -21.29 27.78
C VAL A 503 -15.27 -21.22 28.69
N ALA A 504 -14.58 -20.07 28.71
CA ALA A 504 -13.44 -19.87 29.61
C ALA A 504 -13.87 -19.91 31.08
N GLU A 505 -15.01 -19.29 31.44
CA GLU A 505 -15.58 -19.37 32.78
C GLU A 505 -15.98 -20.79 33.15
N PHE A 506 -16.61 -21.52 32.23
CA PHE A 506 -16.98 -22.92 32.42
C PHE A 506 -15.75 -23.81 32.65
N LEU A 507 -14.71 -23.66 31.84
CA LEU A 507 -13.47 -24.45 31.98
C LEU A 507 -12.69 -24.10 33.24
N LYS A 508 -12.62 -22.81 33.63
CA LYS A 508 -12.05 -22.39 34.92
C LYS A 508 -12.75 -23.05 36.10
N GLN A 509 -14.09 -23.04 36.08
CA GLN A 509 -14.90 -23.68 37.12
C GLN A 509 -14.71 -25.20 37.13
N ARG A 510 -14.66 -25.85 35.96
CA ARG A 510 -14.45 -27.31 35.84
C ARG A 510 -13.06 -27.75 36.29
N LEU A 511 -12.04 -26.95 36.02
CA LEU A 511 -10.65 -27.21 36.40
C LEU A 511 -10.31 -26.76 37.83
N GLY A 512 -11.14 -25.91 38.44
CA GLY A 512 -10.88 -25.33 39.75
C GLY A 512 -9.71 -24.34 39.75
N ILE A 513 -9.56 -23.55 38.68
CA ILE A 513 -8.46 -22.60 38.50
C ILE A 513 -8.96 -21.18 38.21
N ASP A 514 -8.28 -20.17 38.75
CA ASP A 514 -8.64 -18.75 38.56
C ASP A 514 -8.19 -18.21 37.19
N THR A 515 -7.07 -18.72 36.70
CA THR A 515 -6.46 -18.35 35.42
C THR A 515 -6.34 -19.59 34.54
N LEU A 516 -6.71 -19.45 33.26
CA LEU A 516 -6.72 -20.53 32.29
C LEU A 516 -5.74 -20.18 31.17
N ASN A 517 -4.63 -20.92 31.09
CA ASN A 517 -3.67 -20.74 30.00
C ASN A 517 -4.19 -21.42 28.71
N CYS A 518 -3.51 -21.17 27.59
CA CYS A 518 -3.97 -21.65 26.28
C CYS A 518 -3.87 -23.17 26.12
N GLU A 519 -2.86 -23.81 26.71
CA GLU A 519 -2.65 -25.26 26.62
C GLU A 519 -3.71 -26.02 27.41
N ASP A 520 -4.06 -25.52 28.60
CA ASP A 520 -5.11 -26.09 29.44
C ASP A 520 -6.49 -25.92 28.81
N PHE A 521 -6.76 -24.77 28.18
CA PHE A 521 -8.00 -24.54 27.43
C PHE A 521 -8.17 -25.57 26.30
N ASP A 522 -7.16 -25.69 25.42
CA ASP A 522 -7.24 -26.57 24.25
C ASP A 522 -7.32 -28.05 24.64
N ARG A 523 -6.59 -28.45 25.69
CA ARG A 523 -6.60 -29.82 26.20
C ARG A 523 -7.98 -30.18 26.74
N GLU A 524 -8.58 -29.33 27.57
CA GLU A 524 -9.91 -29.59 28.10
C GLU A 524 -11.01 -29.44 27.04
N GLU A 525 -10.89 -28.51 26.10
CA GLU A 525 -11.84 -28.38 24.99
C GLU A 525 -11.87 -29.67 24.16
N LYS A 526 -10.71 -30.17 23.76
CA LYS A 526 -10.60 -31.44 23.02
C LYS A 526 -11.12 -32.62 23.82
N LYS A 527 -10.84 -32.66 25.12
CA LYS A 527 -11.31 -33.73 26.01
C LYS A 527 -12.83 -33.76 26.07
N ILE A 528 -13.48 -32.62 26.24
CA ILE A 528 -14.93 -32.54 26.37
C ILE A 528 -15.61 -32.83 25.03
N ILE A 529 -15.07 -32.33 23.91
CA ILE A 529 -15.56 -32.71 22.58
C ILE A 529 -15.51 -34.23 22.39
N LYS A 530 -14.41 -34.88 22.78
CA LYS A 530 -14.29 -36.35 22.72
C LYS A 530 -15.28 -37.05 23.64
N GLU A 531 -15.44 -36.59 24.88
CA GLU A 531 -16.41 -37.14 25.83
C GLU A 531 -17.84 -37.05 25.29
N THR A 532 -18.23 -35.90 24.73
CA THR A 532 -19.55 -35.68 24.11
C THR A 532 -19.73 -36.54 22.86
N GLN A 533 -18.75 -36.55 21.96
CA GLN A 533 -18.78 -37.38 20.75
C GLN A 533 -18.86 -38.87 21.09
N MET A 534 -18.17 -39.34 22.13
CA MET A 534 -18.25 -40.72 22.61
C MET A 534 -19.62 -41.05 23.23
N GLY A 535 -20.25 -40.09 23.91
CA GLY A 535 -21.60 -40.24 24.45
C GLY A 535 -22.68 -40.36 23.37
N ASP A 536 -22.63 -39.49 22.36
CA ASP A 536 -23.69 -39.38 21.34
C ASP A 536 -23.44 -40.25 20.09
N PHE A 537 -22.18 -40.51 19.75
CA PHE A 537 -21.75 -41.19 18.51
C PHE A 537 -20.74 -42.32 18.76
N GLY A 538 -20.76 -42.91 19.96
CA GLY A 538 -19.80 -43.94 20.36
C GLY A 538 -19.77 -45.16 19.44
N ALA A 539 -20.90 -45.52 18.82
CA ALA A 539 -20.99 -46.63 17.87
C ALA A 539 -20.25 -46.31 16.55
N GLU A 540 -20.43 -45.11 16.02
CA GLU A 540 -19.77 -44.59 14.82
C GLU A 540 -18.26 -44.42 15.03
N ILE A 541 -17.85 -43.90 16.18
CA ILE A 541 -16.42 -43.77 16.55
C ILE A 541 -15.78 -45.15 16.68
N SER A 542 -16.46 -46.10 17.34
CA SER A 542 -15.99 -47.49 17.45
C SER A 542 -15.89 -48.18 16.08
N ALA A 543 -16.76 -47.84 15.14
CA ALA A 543 -16.71 -48.35 13.77
C ALA A 543 -15.52 -47.78 12.98
N CYS A 544 -15.18 -46.50 13.17
CA CYS A 544 -13.99 -45.89 12.59
C CYS A 544 -12.68 -46.46 13.16
N ASN A 545 -12.64 -46.79 14.45
CA ASN A 545 -11.46 -47.38 15.10
C ASN A 545 -11.17 -48.84 14.69
N LYS A 546 -12.17 -49.58 14.19
CA LYS A 546 -12.05 -51.03 13.90
C LYS A 546 -11.51 -51.35 12.50
N VAL A 547 -11.39 -50.39 11.58
CA VAL A 547 -11.04 -50.70 10.18
C VAL A 547 -10.01 -49.72 9.64
N SER A 548 -8.78 -50.21 9.43
CA SER A 548 -7.77 -49.62 8.56
C SER A 548 -8.28 -49.62 7.10
N GLY A 549 -9.02 -48.57 6.74
CA GLY A 549 -9.48 -48.34 5.36
C GLY A 549 -10.99 -48.41 5.19
N ARG A 550 -11.61 -47.23 5.08
CA ARG A 550 -13.03 -46.97 4.72
C ARG A 550 -14.05 -47.71 5.59
N SER A 551 -14.46 -47.10 6.69
CA SER A 551 -15.42 -47.65 7.65
C SER A 551 -16.84 -47.76 7.07
N HIS A 552 -17.42 -48.95 7.25
CA HIS A 552 -18.84 -49.22 7.04
C HIS A 552 -19.61 -48.64 8.25
N ILE A 553 -20.37 -47.57 8.05
CA ILE A 553 -21.15 -46.90 9.10
C ILE A 553 -22.30 -47.82 9.55
N PRO A 554 -22.63 -47.92 10.86
CA PRO A 554 -23.80 -48.64 11.34
C PRO A 554 -25.06 -48.24 10.57
N ARG A 555 -25.85 -49.22 10.09
CA ARG A 555 -27.05 -48.98 9.25
C ARG A 555 -28.22 -48.30 9.98
N SER A 556 -28.04 -47.91 11.23
CA SER A 556 -29.08 -47.37 12.12
C SER A 556 -28.67 -46.11 12.89
N GLY A 557 -27.56 -45.46 12.51
CA GLY A 557 -27.01 -44.27 13.19
C GLY A 557 -27.40 -42.94 12.53
N THR A 558 -27.41 -41.86 13.32
CA THR A 558 -27.79 -40.50 12.87
C THR A 558 -26.90 -39.95 11.76
N LEU A 559 -25.67 -40.48 11.64
CA LEU A 559 -24.65 -40.05 10.67
C LEU A 559 -24.53 -40.98 9.45
N GLN A 560 -25.47 -41.92 9.25
CA GLN A 560 -25.42 -42.95 8.21
C GLN A 560 -25.21 -42.45 6.77
N ARG A 561 -25.64 -41.21 6.45
CA ARG A 561 -25.53 -40.62 5.09
C ARG A 561 -24.37 -39.65 4.93
N LYS A 562 -23.51 -39.51 5.94
CA LYS A 562 -22.38 -38.58 5.93
C LYS A 562 -21.07 -39.36 5.84
N GLN A 563 -20.09 -38.82 5.12
CA GLN A 563 -18.73 -39.37 5.18
C GLN A 563 -18.09 -38.89 6.48
N ILE A 564 -17.86 -39.82 7.40
CA ILE A 564 -17.24 -39.57 8.71
C ILE A 564 -15.81 -40.12 8.72
N PHE A 565 -14.90 -39.44 9.41
CA PHE A 565 -13.53 -39.90 9.66
C PHE A 565 -13.10 -39.53 11.08
N LEU A 566 -12.04 -40.17 11.59
CA LEU A 566 -11.37 -39.71 12.80
C LEU A 566 -10.14 -38.90 12.39
N ASP A 567 -10.00 -37.70 12.96
CA ASP A 567 -8.77 -36.91 12.77
C ASP A 567 -7.59 -37.52 13.52
N GLU A 568 -6.39 -36.96 13.33
CA GLU A 568 -5.15 -37.41 13.98
C GLU A 568 -5.22 -37.34 15.52
N THR A 569 -6.18 -36.59 16.06
CA THR A 569 -6.41 -36.48 17.49
C THR A 569 -7.45 -37.47 17.99
N GLY A 570 -8.10 -38.26 17.13
CA GLY A 570 -9.15 -39.21 17.48
C GLY A 570 -10.52 -38.57 17.68
N SER A 571 -10.76 -37.38 17.13
CA SER A 571 -12.06 -36.71 17.14
C SER A 571 -12.83 -36.99 15.85
N LEU A 572 -14.15 -37.12 15.92
CA LEU A 572 -15.00 -37.42 14.76
C LEU A 572 -15.18 -36.16 13.89
N GLY A 573 -14.80 -36.28 12.62
CA GLY A 573 -14.93 -35.26 11.57
C GLY A 573 -15.87 -35.70 10.45
N LEU A 574 -16.36 -34.72 9.69
CA LEU A 574 -17.19 -34.91 8.49
C LEU A 574 -16.43 -34.40 7.26
N LEU A 575 -16.45 -35.17 6.17
CA LEU A 575 -15.91 -34.76 4.87
C LEU A 575 -16.92 -33.91 4.09
#